data_AF-A0A7C9AXQ1-F1
#
_entry.id   AF-A0A7C9AXQ1-F1
#
_cell.length_a   1.000
_cell.length_b   1.000
_cell.length_c   1.000
_cell.angle_alpha   90.00
_cell.angle_beta   90.00
_cell.angle_gamma   90.00
#
_symmetry.space_group_name_H-M   'P 1'
#
loop_
_entity.id
_entity.type
_entity.pdbx_description
1 polymer ?
#
loop_
_entity_poly.entity_id
_entity_poly.type
_entity_poly.pdbx_seq_one_letter_code
_entity_poly.pdbx_strand_id
1 'polypeptide(L)'
;CKGPRYPPTECCNAFKDFACPYADELNDPQNNCATTMFSYINLYGKYPPGLFANECRDSKRGLECTDAQANPPKPNSATPSRHLPLLVLSAAALWHLQLL
;
A
#
# COMPACT_ATOMS: atom_id res chain seq x y z
N CYS A 1 3.72 7.10 1.90
CA CYS A 1 4.20 8.45 1.56
C CYS A 1 3.22 9.50 2.10
N LYS A 2 3.62 10.41 2.99
CA LYS A 2 2.73 11.44 3.55
C LYS A 2 3.45 12.78 3.61
N GLY A 3 2.73 13.86 3.31
CA GLY A 3 3.24 15.24 3.39
C GLY A 3 3.12 15.84 4.81
N PRO A 4 3.59 17.08 5.00
CA PRO A 4 4.12 17.99 3.98
C PRO A 4 5.58 17.72 3.59
N ARG A 5 6.33 17.02 4.45
CA ARG A 5 7.70 16.57 4.16
C ARG A 5 7.63 15.11 3.75
N TYR A 6 7.61 14.87 2.45
CA TYR A 6 7.56 13.53 1.86
C TYR A 6 8.89 12.81 2.08
N PRO A 7 8.98 11.83 2.99
CA PRO A 7 10.25 11.18 3.30
C PRO A 7 10.67 10.29 2.13
N PRO A 8 11.85 10.49 1.50
CA PRO A 8 12.19 9.82 0.25
C PRO A 8 12.17 8.29 0.37
N THR A 9 12.81 7.72 1.39
CA THR A 9 12.89 6.27 1.59
C THR A 9 11.50 5.63 1.70
N GLU A 10 10.64 6.17 2.55
CA GLU A 10 9.29 5.64 2.79
C GLU A 10 8.36 5.88 1.60
N CYS A 11 8.56 6.98 0.87
CA CYS A 11 7.80 7.28 -0.34
C CYS A 11 8.20 6.37 -1.50
N CYS A 12 9.49 6.15 -1.71
CA CYS A 12 9.99 5.31 -2.79
C CYS A 12 9.75 3.83 -2.53
N ASN A 13 9.87 3.36 -1.29
CA ASN A 13 9.49 1.99 -0.94
C ASN A 13 8.01 1.74 -1.20
N ALA A 14 7.13 2.62 -0.73
CA ALA A 14 5.69 2.50 -0.99
C ALA A 14 5.34 2.57 -2.48
N PHE A 15 6.06 3.41 -3.24
CA PHE A 15 5.88 3.50 -4.69
C PHE A 15 6.34 2.21 -5.39
N LYS A 16 7.49 1.64 -5.01
CA LYS A 16 7.98 0.36 -5.52
C LYS A 16 6.98 -0.77 -5.24
N ASP A 17 6.51 -0.89 -4.00
CA ASP A 17 5.54 -1.93 -3.64
C ASP A 17 4.24 -1.87 -4.47
N PHE A 18 3.85 -0.67 -4.89
CA PHE A 18 2.68 -0.46 -5.74
C PHE A 18 2.97 -0.66 -7.23
N ALA A 19 4.08 -0.14 -7.74
CA ALA A 19 4.36 -0.06 -9.18
C ALA A 19 5.11 -1.27 -9.74
N CYS A 20 5.98 -1.91 -8.94
CA CYS A 20 6.82 -3.01 -9.40
C CYS A 20 6.07 -4.23 -9.97
N PRO A 21 4.87 -4.61 -9.47
CA PRO A 21 4.09 -5.69 -10.08
C PRO A 21 3.65 -5.42 -11.52
N TYR A 22 3.75 -4.17 -11.99
CA TYR A 22 3.31 -3.70 -13.31
C TYR A 22 4.49 -3.13 -14.11
N ALA A 23 5.73 -3.50 -13.76
CA ALA A 23 6.92 -2.89 -14.34
C ALA A 23 6.98 -3.07 -15.86
N ASP A 24 6.54 -4.21 -16.40
CA ASP A 24 6.56 -4.48 -17.84
C ASP A 24 5.64 -3.52 -18.60
N GLU A 25 4.40 -3.36 -18.14
CA GLU A 25 3.44 -2.43 -18.76
C GLU A 25 3.86 -0.97 -18.56
N LEU A 26 4.40 -0.62 -17.39
CA LEU A 26 4.85 0.73 -17.09
C LEU A 26 6.10 1.14 -17.89
N ASN A 27 6.95 0.18 -18.26
CA ASN A 27 8.17 0.43 -19.03
C ASN A 27 7.95 0.34 -20.55
N ASP A 28 6.78 -0.10 -21.03
CA ASP A 28 6.47 -0.13 -22.45
C ASP A 28 6.07 1.28 -22.96
N PRO A 29 6.89 1.90 -23.84
CA PRO A 29 6.64 3.24 -24.35
C PRO A 29 5.49 3.30 -25.37
N GLN A 30 4.92 2.17 -25.80
CA GLN A 30 3.81 2.12 -26.75
C GLN A 30 2.44 2.27 -26.09
N ASN A 31 2.37 2.26 -24.77
CA ASN A 31 1.13 2.43 -24.01
C ASN A 31 1.17 3.69 -23.12
N ASN A 32 0.05 3.98 -22.45
CA ASN A 32 -0.11 5.14 -21.57
C ASN A 32 -0.19 4.75 -20.08
N CYS A 33 0.24 3.56 -19.70
CA CYS A 33 0.11 3.02 -18.34
C CYS A 33 0.86 3.90 -17.33
N ALA A 34 2.10 4.30 -17.63
CA ALA A 34 2.87 5.18 -16.73
C ALA A 34 2.20 6.53 -16.50
N THR A 35 1.78 7.21 -17.58
CA THR A 35 1.09 8.51 -17.49
C THR A 35 -0.22 8.39 -16.72
N THR A 36 -0.99 7.32 -16.97
CA THR A 36 -2.27 7.07 -16.29
C THR A 36 -2.05 6.80 -14.80
N MET A 37 -1.10 5.93 -14.45
CA MET A 37 -0.74 5.62 -13.07
C MET A 37 -0.34 6.89 -12.30
N PHE A 38 0.58 7.70 -12.83
CA PHE A 38 1.00 8.94 -12.17
C PHE A 38 -0.15 9.94 -12.03
N SER A 39 -1.05 10.02 -13.02
CA SER A 39 -2.23 10.89 -12.94
C SER A 39 -3.12 10.50 -11.75
N TYR A 40 -3.40 9.21 -11.58
CA TYR A 40 -4.20 8.71 -10.46
C TYR A 40 -3.51 8.84 -9.10
N ILE A 41 -2.21 8.51 -9.03
CA ILE A 41 -1.41 8.68 -7.81
C ILE A 41 -1.44 10.14 -7.36
N ASN A 42 -1.18 11.07 -8.27
CA ASN A 42 -1.12 12.49 -7.95
C ASN A 42 -2.50 13.03 -7.55
N LEU A 43 -3.56 12.63 -8.25
CA LEU A 43 -4.93 13.04 -7.97
C LEU A 43 -5.40 12.58 -6.58
N TYR A 44 -5.30 11.28 -6.29
CA TYR A 44 -5.83 10.73 -5.04
C TYR A 44 -4.92 10.97 -3.84
N GLY A 45 -3.60 10.93 -4.06
CA GLY A 45 -2.62 11.20 -3.00
C GLY A 45 -2.42 12.68 -2.71
N LYS A 46 -2.95 13.57 -3.57
CA LYS A 46 -2.70 15.02 -3.54
C LYS A 46 -1.18 15.32 -3.55
N TYR A 47 -0.44 14.55 -4.34
CA TYR A 47 1.02 14.69 -4.43
C TYR A 47 1.40 15.81 -5.41
N PRO A 48 2.48 16.56 -5.13
CA PRO A 48 3.01 17.50 -6.09
C PRO A 48 3.51 16.76 -7.35
N PRO A 49 3.36 17.36 -8.56
CA PRO A 49 3.87 16.78 -9.78
C PRO A 49 5.36 16.46 -9.68
N GLY A 50 5.74 15.27 -10.15
CA GLY A 50 7.15 14.84 -10.20
C GLY A 50 7.73 14.33 -8.88
N LEU A 51 6.96 14.26 -7.77
CA LEU A 51 7.47 13.76 -6.48
C LEU A 51 8.24 12.44 -6.63
N PHE A 52 7.60 11.41 -7.18
CA PHE A 52 8.23 10.09 -7.30
C PHE A 52 9.31 10.06 -8.39
N ALA A 53 9.16 10.81 -9.49
CA ALA A 53 10.14 10.86 -10.56
C ALA A 53 11.46 11.53 -10.13
N ASN A 54 11.38 12.50 -9.23
CA ASN A 54 12.53 13.26 -8.74
C ASN A 54 13.18 12.59 -7.52
N GLU A 55 12.38 12.04 -6.61
CA GLU A 55 12.88 11.46 -5.36
C GLU A 55 13.33 10.00 -5.52
N CYS A 56 12.70 9.23 -6.42
CA CYS A 56 12.90 7.80 -6.51
C CYS A 56 13.81 7.42 -7.68
N ARG A 57 15.11 7.28 -7.38
CA ARG A 57 16.11 6.80 -8.32
C ARG A 57 17.20 6.01 -7.60
N ASP A 58 17.34 4.73 -7.93
CA ASP A 58 18.42 3.90 -7.38
C ASP A 58 19.66 3.92 -8.26
N SER A 59 19.47 3.97 -9.58
CA SER A 59 20.55 3.82 -10.55
C SER A 59 20.41 4.76 -11.76
N LYS A 60 21.38 4.71 -12.68
CA LYS A 60 21.25 5.41 -13.97
C LYS A 60 20.14 4.83 -14.85
N ARG A 61 19.74 3.57 -14.62
CA ARG A 61 18.67 2.88 -15.35
C ARG A 61 17.27 3.22 -14.83
N GLY A 62 17.18 3.85 -13.65
CA GLY A 62 15.92 4.28 -13.06
C GLY A 62 15.73 3.69 -11.67
N LEU A 63 14.51 3.18 -11.46
CA LEU A 63 14.06 2.57 -10.21
C LEU A 63 14.15 1.05 -10.33
N GLU A 64 14.87 0.41 -9.43
CA GLU A 64 15.08 -1.04 -9.44
C GLU A 64 14.05 -1.72 -8.51
N CYS A 65 13.41 -2.77 -9.02
CA CYS A 65 12.44 -3.59 -8.30
C CYS A 65 13.11 -4.87 -7.78
N THR A 66 12.83 -5.25 -6.54
CA THR A 66 13.22 -6.57 -6.03
C THR A 66 12.25 -7.66 -6.48
N ASP A 67 12.66 -8.93 -6.48
CA ASP A 67 11.78 -10.05 -6.86
C ASP A 67 10.51 -10.11 -6.01
N ALA A 68 10.60 -9.80 -4.73
CA ALA A 68 9.45 -9.76 -3.82
C ALA A 68 8.43 -8.67 -4.20
N GLN A 69 8.89 -7.56 -4.80
CA GLN A 69 8.06 -6.45 -5.24
C GLN A 69 7.49 -6.68 -6.64
N ALA A 70 8.26 -7.30 -7.53
CA ALA A 70 7.80 -7.67 -8.87
C ALA A 70 6.78 -8.81 -8.81
N ASN A 71 6.97 -9.77 -7.89
CA ASN A 71 6.13 -10.95 -7.73
C ASN A 71 5.58 -11.02 -6.30
N PRO A 72 4.64 -10.13 -5.92
CA PRO A 72 4.04 -10.17 -4.60
C PRO A 72 3.30 -11.50 -4.41
N PRO A 73 3.37 -12.11 -3.22
CA PRO A 73 2.68 -13.36 -2.95
C PRO A 73 1.18 -13.19 -3.20
N LYS A 74 0.62 -14.06 -4.03
CA LYS A 74 -0.83 -14.11 -4.25
C LYS A 74 -1.48 -14.45 -2.91
N PRO A 75 -2.52 -13.72 -2.47
CA PRO A 75 -3.27 -14.14 -1.29
C PRO A 75 -3.81 -15.55 -1.56
N ASN A 76 -3.37 -16.53 -0.76
CA ASN A 76 -3.84 -17.90 -0.88
C ASN A 76 -5.34 -17.93 -0.54
N SER A 77 -6.19 -18.15 -1.54
CA SER A 77 -7.61 -18.44 -1.36
C SER A 77 -7.82 -19.87 -0.85
N ALA A 78 -7.34 -20.19 0.35
CA ALA A 78 -7.66 -21.40 1.12
C ALA A 78 -7.42 -21.03 2.60
N THR A 79 -8.41 -20.97 3.51
CA THR A 79 -9.45 -21.96 3.84
C THR A 79 -10.62 -21.27 4.58
N PRO A 80 -11.88 -21.73 4.42
CA PRO A 80 -13.00 -21.26 5.23
C PRO A 80 -12.97 -21.89 6.63
N SER A 81 -13.09 -21.09 7.69
CA SER A 81 -13.90 -21.52 8.85
C SER A 81 -14.35 -20.31 9.67
N ARG A 82 -15.63 -19.97 9.52
CA ARG A 82 -16.35 -19.15 10.48
C ARG A 82 -16.56 -20.00 11.74
N HIS A 83 -15.63 -19.93 12.68
CA HIS A 83 -15.95 -20.27 14.07
C HIS A 83 -16.22 -18.96 14.82
N LEU A 84 -17.49 -18.57 14.77
CA LEU A 84 -18.09 -17.60 15.66
C LEU A 84 -18.13 -18.27 17.05
N PRO A 85 -17.47 -17.75 18.11
CA PRO A 85 -17.82 -18.18 19.45
C PRO A 85 -19.18 -17.55 19.75
N LEU A 86 -20.24 -18.34 19.57
CA LEU A 86 -21.51 -18.06 20.21
C LEU A 86 -21.26 -18.12 21.73
N LEU A 87 -21.68 -17.04 22.43
CA LEU A 87 -21.90 -16.95 23.88
C LEU A 87 -20.65 -16.77 24.79
N VAL A 88 -20.49 -15.55 25.33
CA VAL A 88 -20.53 -15.35 26.80
C VAL A 88 -21.24 -14.02 27.11
N LEU A 89 -22.52 -14.10 27.51
CA LEU A 89 -23.19 -13.03 28.24
C LEU A 89 -22.68 -13.09 29.69
N SER A 90 -21.73 -12.24 30.08
CA SER A 90 -21.34 -12.09 31.49
C SER A 90 -21.82 -10.75 32.05
N ALA A 91 -23.01 -10.81 32.65
CA ALA A 91 -23.50 -10.03 33.80
C ALA A 91 -22.90 -8.64 34.05
N ALA A 92 -23.48 -7.61 33.44
CA ALA A 92 -23.37 -6.22 33.89
C ALA A 92 -24.24 -5.93 35.15
N ALA A 93 -24.38 -6.91 36.06
CA ALA A 93 -25.30 -6.82 37.21
C ALA A 93 -24.58 -6.75 38.58
N LEU A 94 -23.25 -6.62 38.60
CA LEU A 94 -22.47 -6.62 39.86
C LEU A 94 -21.76 -5.29 40.17
N TRP A 95 -21.96 -4.24 39.37
CA TRP A 95 -21.37 -2.92 39.65
C TRP A 95 -22.29 -2.00 40.47
N HIS A 96 -23.47 -2.47 40.90
CA HIS A 96 -24.45 -1.64 41.60
C HIS A 96 -24.56 -1.89 43.12
N LEU A 97 -23.69 -2.72 43.72
CA LEU A 97 -23.74 -3.03 45.16
C LEU A 97 -22.42 -2.73 45.90
N GLN A 98 -21.78 -1.60 45.58
CA GLN A 98 -20.69 -1.01 46.38
C GLN A 98 -20.96 0.45 46.78
N LEU A 99 -22.24 0.85 46.84
CA LEU A 99 -22.65 2.13 47.42
C LEU A 99 -23.68 1.93 48.55
N LEU A 100 -23.41 0.96 49.42
CA LEU A 100 -23.82 1.00 50.82
C LEU A 100 -22.57 0.91 51.69
#